data_AF-A0A3D1AN74-F1
#
_entry.id   AF-A0A3D1AN74-F1
#
_cell.length_a   1.000
_cell.length_b   1.000
_cell.length_c   1.000
_cell.angle_alpha   90.00
_cell.angle_beta   90.00
_cell.angle_gamma   90.00
#
_symmetry.space_group_name_H-M   'P 1'
#
loop_
_entity.id
_entity.type
_entity.pdbx_description
1 polymer ?
#
loop_
_entity_poly.entity_id
_entity_poly.type
_entity_poly.pdbx_seq_one_letter_code
_entity_poly.pdbx_strand_id
1 'polypeptide(L)'
;MAGVLPSDRRVKLDKENSLSSWSILKMLSDFCHRFIHNHTKKKGGKMRNRLLALVALVLLVLGAGACSGVGGKSSAVEGKLMDWNGKPVAGVKITAAQVSPIKGYEQFEAVTSSDGSFKIKGLFPSSAYVLKPWSDKWNCKTEIKLDSAPQGETAVLPEAMKIPQAFAKDGGSQVFDLASGKAYFTDTDTGLEWVIGPDQDTNYAQAEQWVAACKVEGGGWRMPTRAELKTLYRSGVGERNMKKPITTSGWWVWAEPKDSSSAWGFNFSNGNEVWDYRDDSDDDRVFGVRSRPR
;
A
#
# COMPACT_ATOMS: atom_id res chain seq x y z
N MET A 1 26.19 18.87 -56.66
CA MET A 1 25.45 17.66 -56.24
C MET A 1 25.48 17.66 -54.71
N ALA A 2 24.69 18.45 -53.97
CA ALA A 2 23.23 18.56 -53.89
C ALA A 2 22.56 17.25 -53.43
N GLY A 3 22.07 17.23 -52.18
CA GLY A 3 21.28 16.14 -51.62
C GLY A 3 21.08 16.22 -50.09
N VAL A 4 20.68 17.38 -49.56
CA VAL A 4 20.23 17.56 -48.17
C VAL A 4 18.76 17.13 -48.06
N LEU A 5 18.43 16.23 -47.14
CA LEU A 5 17.04 15.87 -46.82
C LEU A 5 16.48 16.80 -45.71
N PRO A 6 15.23 17.28 -45.81
CA PRO A 6 14.72 18.28 -44.89
C PRO A 6 14.07 17.67 -43.63
N SER A 7 14.45 18.24 -42.50
CA SER A 7 13.68 18.27 -41.27
C SER A 7 12.43 19.15 -41.39
N ASP A 8 11.46 18.87 -40.53
CA ASP A 8 10.38 19.78 -40.09
C ASP A 8 9.13 19.84 -40.98
N ARG A 9 8.11 19.06 -40.59
CA ARG A 9 6.72 19.29 -40.99
C ARG A 9 5.85 19.33 -39.72
N ARG A 10 5.77 20.53 -39.12
CA ARG A 10 4.76 20.87 -38.11
C ARG A 10 3.37 20.66 -38.68
N VAL A 11 2.63 19.70 -38.12
CA VAL A 11 1.18 19.67 -38.24
C VAL A 11 0.64 20.62 -37.16
N LYS A 12 0.23 21.82 -37.58
CA LYS A 12 -0.72 22.63 -36.81
C LYS A 12 -2.06 21.88 -36.85
N LEU A 13 -2.47 21.30 -35.73
CA LEU A 13 -3.84 20.91 -35.50
C LEU A 13 -4.57 22.12 -34.93
N ASP A 14 -5.55 22.60 -35.69
CA ASP A 14 -6.42 23.69 -35.32
C ASP A 14 -7.20 23.34 -34.03
N LYS A 15 -7.04 24.20 -33.02
CA LYS A 15 -7.90 24.21 -31.84
C LYS A 15 -9.19 24.93 -32.23
N GLU A 16 -10.23 24.18 -32.58
CA GLU A 16 -11.59 24.71 -32.63
C GLU A 16 -12.55 23.89 -31.74
N ASN A 17 -13.18 24.65 -30.82
CA ASN A 17 -14.49 24.43 -30.20
C ASN A 17 -14.72 23.19 -29.31
N SER A 18 -14.27 23.27 -28.05
CA SER A 18 -15.08 22.76 -26.93
C SER A 18 -15.54 23.92 -26.05
N LEU A 19 -16.86 24.12 -25.99
CA LEU A 19 -17.46 25.06 -25.03
C LEU A 19 -17.29 24.45 -23.64
N SER A 20 -16.63 25.19 -22.75
CA SER A 20 -16.50 24.78 -21.34
C SER A 20 -17.90 24.65 -20.71
N SER A 21 -18.06 23.79 -19.71
CA SER A 21 -19.31 23.65 -18.94
C SER A 21 -19.82 25.00 -18.41
N TRP A 22 -18.90 25.93 -18.11
CA TRP A 22 -19.19 27.32 -17.73
C TRP A 22 -19.80 28.16 -18.85
N SER A 23 -19.41 27.93 -20.11
CA SER A 23 -19.95 28.63 -21.28
C SER A 23 -21.42 28.25 -21.55
N ILE A 24 -21.78 26.98 -21.32
CA ILE A 24 -23.15 26.47 -21.48
C ILE A 24 -24.05 26.99 -20.36
N LEU A 25 -23.57 27.00 -19.11
CA LEU A 25 -24.31 27.57 -17.97
C LEU A 25 -24.56 29.07 -18.14
N LYS A 26 -23.58 29.82 -18.68
CA LYS A 26 -23.74 31.25 -18.97
C LYS A 26 -24.75 31.51 -20.08
N MET A 27 -24.74 30.71 -21.16
CA MET A 27 -25.75 30.80 -22.22
C MET A 27 -27.17 30.51 -21.73
N LEU A 28 -27.35 29.50 -20.85
CA LEU A 28 -28.65 29.15 -20.28
C LEU A 28 -29.16 30.23 -19.30
N SER A 29 -28.26 30.83 -18.51
CA SER A 29 -28.57 31.97 -17.64
C SER A 29 -29.04 33.18 -18.45
N ASP A 30 -28.32 33.52 -19.51
CA ASP A 30 -28.64 34.67 -20.36
C ASP A 30 -29.96 34.46 -21.14
N PHE A 31 -30.23 33.22 -21.56
CA PHE A 31 -31.51 32.85 -22.18
C PHE A 31 -32.67 32.98 -21.19
N CYS A 32 -32.50 32.50 -19.95
CA CYS A 32 -33.51 32.64 -18.90
C CYS A 32 -33.79 34.11 -18.58
N HIS A 33 -32.74 34.94 -18.44
CA HIS A 33 -32.90 36.38 -18.20
C HIS A 33 -33.63 37.09 -19.33
N ARG A 34 -33.31 36.78 -20.61
CA ARG A 34 -34.01 37.36 -21.77
C ARG A 34 -35.45 36.90 -21.89
N PHE A 35 -35.73 35.63 -21.59
CA PHE A 35 -37.09 35.07 -21.65
C PHE A 35 -38.00 35.71 -20.60
N ILE A 36 -37.50 35.87 -19.36
CA ILE A 36 -38.23 36.55 -18.27
C ILE A 36 -38.44 38.04 -18.60
N HIS A 37 -37.42 38.72 -19.16
CA HIS A 37 -37.54 40.13 -19.49
C HIS A 37 -38.54 40.38 -20.65
N ASN A 38 -38.59 39.51 -21.67
CA ASN A 38 -39.50 39.70 -22.80
C ASN A 38 -40.98 39.41 -22.45
N HIS A 39 -41.25 38.52 -21.50
CA HIS A 39 -42.63 38.17 -21.11
C HIS A 39 -43.26 39.11 -20.08
N THR A 40 -42.50 40.01 -19.44
CA THR A 40 -43.04 40.98 -18.48
C THR A 40 -43.69 42.22 -19.11
N LYS A 41 -43.56 42.41 -20.43
CA LYS A 41 -44.15 43.57 -21.15
C LYS A 41 -45.57 43.37 -21.67
N LYS A 42 -46.19 42.19 -21.58
CA LYS A 42 -47.55 41.95 -22.08
C LYS A 42 -48.46 41.29 -21.03
N LYS A 43 -49.40 42.09 -20.54
CA LYS A 43 -50.70 41.75 -19.89
C LYS A 43 -50.69 41.32 -18.42
N GLY A 44 -51.32 42.17 -17.59
CA GLY A 44 -52.27 41.83 -16.52
C GLY A 44 -51.80 40.88 -15.42
N GLY A 45 -51.62 41.43 -14.22
CA GLY A 45 -51.05 40.80 -13.01
C GLY A 45 -51.67 39.50 -12.49
N LYS A 46 -52.67 38.91 -13.15
CA LYS A 46 -53.25 37.60 -12.77
C LYS A 46 -52.52 36.40 -13.40
N MET A 47 -51.87 36.58 -14.56
CA MET A 47 -51.09 35.52 -15.22
C MET A 47 -49.67 35.35 -14.62
N ARG A 48 -49.21 36.39 -13.91
CA ARG A 48 -47.89 36.47 -13.27
C ARG A 48 -47.67 35.38 -12.22
N ASN A 49 -48.67 35.10 -11.39
CA ASN A 49 -48.54 34.10 -10.32
C ASN A 49 -48.62 32.66 -10.82
N ARG A 50 -49.35 32.39 -11.92
CA ARG A 50 -49.43 31.04 -12.50
C ARG A 50 -48.18 30.69 -13.30
N LEU A 51 -47.57 31.66 -14.00
CA LEU A 51 -46.32 31.44 -14.73
C LEU A 51 -45.11 31.37 -13.78
N LEU A 52 -45.07 32.18 -12.72
CA LEU A 52 -44.05 32.06 -11.66
C LEU A 52 -44.17 30.74 -10.89
N ALA A 53 -45.39 30.26 -10.62
CA ALA A 53 -45.60 28.95 -9.99
C ALA A 53 -45.19 27.78 -10.90
N LEU A 54 -45.46 27.86 -12.21
CA LEU A 54 -45.03 26.83 -13.18
C LEU A 54 -43.50 26.84 -13.40
N VAL A 55 -42.87 28.01 -13.46
CA VAL A 55 -41.41 28.12 -13.56
C VAL A 55 -40.73 27.66 -12.26
N ALA A 56 -41.30 27.96 -11.09
CA ALA A 56 -40.81 27.44 -9.81
C ALA A 56 -41.02 25.92 -9.66
N LEU A 57 -42.13 25.36 -10.18
CA LEU A 57 -42.38 23.92 -10.17
C LEU A 57 -41.44 23.18 -11.14
N VAL A 58 -41.18 23.75 -12.32
CA VAL A 58 -40.19 23.21 -13.27
C VAL A 58 -38.76 23.34 -12.72
N LEU A 59 -38.44 24.42 -11.98
CA LEU A 59 -37.15 24.56 -11.30
C LEU A 59 -37.03 23.69 -10.03
N LEU A 60 -38.13 23.31 -9.37
CA LEU A 60 -38.12 22.31 -8.28
C LEU A 60 -38.00 20.88 -8.82
N VAL A 61 -38.62 20.56 -9.96
CA VAL A 61 -38.49 19.25 -10.62
C VAL A 61 -37.12 19.10 -11.30
N LEU A 62 -36.50 20.20 -11.75
CA LEU A 62 -35.12 20.20 -12.26
C LEU A 62 -34.06 20.41 -11.16
N GLY A 63 -34.44 20.97 -10.01
CA GLY A 63 -33.57 21.22 -8.85
C GLY A 63 -33.49 20.06 -7.85
N ALA A 64 -34.50 19.19 -7.80
CA ALA A 64 -34.45 17.94 -7.02
C ALA A 64 -33.70 16.80 -7.75
N GLY A 65 -33.29 17.00 -9.00
CA GLY A 65 -32.46 16.06 -9.77
C GLY A 65 -30.97 16.36 -9.78
N ALA A 66 -30.51 17.43 -9.11
CA ALA A 66 -29.14 17.94 -9.21
C ALA A 66 -28.25 17.67 -7.98
N CYS A 67 -28.59 16.66 -7.16
CA CYS A 67 -27.69 16.08 -6.15
C CYS A 67 -27.31 14.62 -6.44
N SER A 68 -27.48 14.17 -7.68
CA SER A 68 -26.92 12.90 -8.17
C SER A 68 -25.75 13.19 -9.12
N GLY A 69 -24.69 13.79 -8.57
CA GLY A 69 -23.45 14.03 -9.31
C GLY A 69 -22.87 12.72 -9.82
N VAL A 70 -22.99 12.48 -11.13
CA VAL A 70 -22.25 11.47 -11.91
C VAL A 70 -22.24 10.08 -11.26
N GLY A 71 -23.43 9.50 -11.09
CA GLY A 71 -23.63 8.09 -10.77
C GLY A 71 -23.29 7.16 -11.94
N GLY A 72 -22.03 7.20 -12.40
CA GLY A 72 -21.48 6.16 -13.25
C GLY A 72 -21.57 4.85 -12.49
N LYS A 73 -22.32 3.89 -13.03
CA LYS A 73 -22.62 2.63 -12.36
C LYS A 73 -21.32 1.84 -12.18
N SER A 74 -20.70 1.95 -11.01
CA SER A 74 -19.42 1.31 -10.68
C SER A 74 -19.64 0.00 -9.94
N SER A 75 -18.59 -0.81 -9.85
CA SER A 75 -18.49 -1.96 -8.97
C SER A 75 -17.69 -1.61 -7.70
N ALA A 76 -17.65 -2.54 -6.76
CA ALA A 76 -16.84 -2.46 -5.56
C ALA A 76 -16.18 -3.82 -5.24
N VAL A 77 -15.14 -3.78 -4.43
CA VAL A 77 -14.58 -4.98 -3.79
C VAL A 77 -14.45 -4.75 -2.29
N GLU A 78 -14.69 -5.78 -1.49
CA GLU A 78 -14.44 -5.76 -0.05
C GLU A 78 -13.70 -7.00 0.41
N GLY A 79 -12.98 -6.85 1.53
CA GLY A 79 -12.17 -7.90 2.10
C GLY A 79 -11.59 -7.52 3.45
N LYS A 80 -10.70 -8.37 3.97
CA LYS A 80 -9.96 -8.13 5.22
C LYS A 80 -8.47 -8.27 4.99
N LEU A 81 -7.68 -7.46 5.69
CA LEU A 81 -6.22 -7.57 5.77
C LEU A 81 -5.82 -8.15 7.13
N MET A 82 -4.96 -9.15 7.12
CA MET A 82 -4.42 -9.81 8.30
C MET A 82 -2.89 -9.93 8.22
N ASP A 83 -2.24 -9.91 9.38
CA ASP A 83 -0.82 -10.22 9.51
C ASP A 83 -0.56 -11.74 9.52
N TRP A 84 0.72 -12.11 9.65
CA TRP A 84 1.20 -13.49 9.72
C TRP A 84 0.68 -14.30 10.92
N ASN A 85 0.11 -13.64 11.94
CA ASN A 85 -0.54 -14.28 13.08
C ASN A 85 -2.07 -14.34 12.93
N GLY A 86 -2.62 -13.90 11.80
CA GLY A 86 -4.06 -13.78 11.58
C GLY A 86 -4.69 -12.60 12.32
N LYS A 87 -3.89 -11.68 12.88
CA LYS A 87 -4.40 -10.48 13.54
C LYS A 87 -4.83 -9.47 12.46
N PRO A 88 -6.01 -8.83 12.61
CA PRO A 88 -6.41 -7.78 11.68
C PRO A 88 -5.48 -6.58 11.70
N VAL A 89 -5.23 -6.00 10.53
CA VAL A 89 -4.30 -4.88 10.36
C VAL A 89 -5.07 -3.61 9.98
N ALA A 90 -5.08 -2.64 10.88
CA ALA A 90 -5.77 -1.37 10.71
C ALA A 90 -4.87 -0.28 10.11
N GLY A 91 -5.47 0.71 9.44
CA GLY A 91 -4.77 1.90 8.96
C GLY A 91 -3.86 1.69 7.75
N VAL A 92 -3.92 0.52 7.10
CA VAL A 92 -3.12 0.20 5.91
C VAL A 92 -3.91 0.50 4.66
N LYS A 93 -3.27 1.14 3.68
CA LYS A 93 -3.87 1.40 2.37
C LYS A 93 -3.89 0.11 1.55
N ILE A 94 -5.02 -0.22 0.94
CA ILE A 94 -5.13 -1.24 -0.10
C ILE A 94 -5.33 -0.53 -1.43
N THR A 95 -4.46 -0.77 -2.40
CA THR A 95 -4.57 -0.25 -3.76
C THR A 95 -5.14 -1.32 -4.68
N ALA A 96 -6.07 -0.95 -5.56
CA ALA A 96 -6.53 -1.77 -6.67
C ALA A 96 -6.02 -1.17 -7.99
N ALA A 97 -5.12 -1.87 -8.68
CA ALA A 97 -4.64 -1.49 -10.01
C ALA A 97 -5.31 -2.34 -11.08
N GLN A 98 -5.88 -1.72 -12.10
CA GLN A 98 -6.54 -2.45 -13.19
C GLN A 98 -5.48 -3.16 -14.06
N VAL A 99 -5.70 -4.44 -14.37
CA VAL A 99 -4.75 -5.24 -15.17
C VAL A 99 -4.62 -4.70 -16.60
N SER A 100 -5.75 -4.29 -17.18
CA SER A 100 -5.84 -3.65 -18.49
C SER A 100 -6.37 -2.23 -18.30
N PRO A 101 -5.50 -1.21 -18.22
CA PRO A 101 -5.89 0.13 -17.83
C PRO A 101 -6.92 0.75 -18.79
N ILE A 102 -8.05 1.15 -18.23
CA ILE A 102 -9.03 2.02 -18.88
C ILE A 102 -8.82 3.43 -18.32
N LYS A 103 -8.81 4.43 -19.21
CA LYS A 103 -8.62 5.83 -18.81
C LYS A 103 -9.65 6.24 -17.74
N GLY A 104 -9.18 6.69 -16.59
CA GLY A 104 -9.99 7.08 -15.44
C GLY A 104 -10.33 5.93 -14.45
N TYR A 105 -9.81 4.72 -14.68
CA TYR A 105 -9.97 3.55 -13.80
C TYR A 105 -8.64 2.87 -13.47
N GLU A 106 -7.53 3.58 -13.62
CA GLU A 106 -6.19 3.02 -13.52
C GLU A 106 -5.90 2.47 -12.12
N GLN A 107 -6.28 3.23 -11.08
CA GLN A 107 -6.01 2.88 -9.70
C GLN A 107 -7.05 3.45 -8.72
N PHE A 108 -7.42 2.62 -7.74
CA PHE A 108 -8.28 3.01 -6.62
C PHE A 108 -7.65 2.61 -5.29
N GLU A 109 -8.12 3.20 -4.19
CA GLU A 109 -7.61 2.90 -2.87
C GLU A 109 -8.70 2.92 -1.79
N ALA A 110 -8.44 2.17 -0.71
CA ALA A 110 -9.18 2.23 0.55
C ALA A 110 -8.21 2.04 1.72
N VAL A 111 -8.59 2.47 2.92
CA VAL A 111 -7.82 2.25 4.15
C VAL A 111 -8.54 1.21 5.00
N THR A 112 -7.78 0.28 5.58
CA THR A 112 -8.34 -0.77 6.45
C THR A 112 -8.83 -0.20 7.79
N SER A 113 -9.99 -0.68 8.22
CA SER A 113 -10.60 -0.35 9.51
C SER A 113 -9.92 -1.09 10.67
N SER A 114 -10.33 -0.81 11.90
CA SER A 114 -9.79 -1.45 13.12
C SER A 114 -9.89 -2.98 13.12
N ASP A 115 -10.88 -3.55 12.43
CA ASP A 115 -11.08 -4.99 12.27
C ASP A 115 -10.41 -5.55 10.99
N GLY A 116 -9.53 -4.76 10.37
CA GLY A 116 -8.81 -5.09 9.13
C GLY A 116 -9.67 -5.03 7.87
N SER A 117 -10.97 -4.71 7.97
CA SER A 117 -11.86 -4.65 6.81
C SER A 117 -11.58 -3.45 5.91
N PHE A 118 -11.73 -3.63 4.60
CA PHE A 118 -11.65 -2.55 3.62
C PHE A 118 -12.71 -2.71 2.54
N LYS A 119 -13.10 -1.59 1.91
CA LYS A 119 -14.02 -1.56 0.77
C LYS A 119 -13.57 -0.53 -0.26
N ILE A 120 -13.16 -0.99 -1.44
CA ILE A 120 -12.77 -0.15 -2.57
C ILE A 120 -13.99 0.03 -3.47
N LYS A 121 -14.37 1.27 -3.73
CA LYS A 121 -15.53 1.65 -4.56
C LYS A 121 -15.06 2.30 -5.86
N GLY A 122 -15.94 2.38 -6.85
CA GLY A 122 -15.64 3.07 -8.10
C GLY A 122 -14.94 2.20 -9.14
N LEU A 123 -14.80 0.89 -8.89
CA LEU A 123 -14.13 -0.02 -9.83
C LEU A 123 -14.94 -0.15 -11.12
N PHE A 124 -14.26 -0.26 -12.26
CA PHE A 124 -14.90 -0.62 -13.51
C PHE A 124 -15.49 -2.04 -13.41
N PRO A 125 -16.79 -2.24 -13.69
CA PRO A 125 -17.44 -3.55 -13.52
C PRO A 125 -16.83 -4.70 -14.32
N SER A 126 -16.95 -5.92 -13.80
CA SER A 126 -16.52 -7.16 -14.48
C SER A 126 -15.11 -7.09 -15.09
N SER A 127 -14.16 -6.47 -14.38
CA SER A 127 -12.78 -6.30 -14.83
C SER A 127 -11.76 -6.83 -13.84
N ALA A 128 -10.62 -7.28 -14.37
CA ALA A 128 -9.52 -7.80 -13.58
C ALA A 128 -8.72 -6.67 -12.89
N TYR A 129 -8.47 -6.85 -11.59
CA TYR A 129 -7.64 -5.98 -10.77
C TYR A 129 -6.58 -6.79 -10.02
N VAL A 130 -5.49 -6.11 -9.68
CA VAL A 130 -4.50 -6.55 -8.70
C VAL A 130 -4.63 -5.69 -7.45
N LEU A 131 -4.98 -6.30 -6.32
CA LEU A 131 -4.98 -5.67 -5.02
C LEU A 131 -3.61 -5.82 -4.36
N LYS A 132 -3.11 -4.73 -3.77
CA LYS A 132 -1.85 -4.72 -3.00
C LYS A 132 -1.99 -3.89 -1.72
N PRO A 133 -1.49 -4.37 -0.57
CA PRO A 133 -1.21 -3.50 0.56
C PRO A 133 -0.14 -2.48 0.19
N TRP A 134 -0.30 -1.26 0.67
CA TRP A 134 0.67 -0.19 0.49
C TRP A 134 0.97 0.50 1.82
N SER A 135 2.26 0.80 2.00
CA SER A 135 2.80 1.52 3.14
C SER A 135 3.96 2.40 2.68
N ASP A 136 4.14 3.54 3.33
CA ASP A 136 5.32 4.40 3.19
C ASP A 136 6.53 3.86 3.97
N LYS A 137 6.30 3.01 4.98
CA LYS A 137 7.33 2.51 5.90
C LYS A 137 7.91 1.16 5.50
N TRP A 138 7.15 0.33 4.80
CA TRP A 138 7.54 -1.06 4.54
C TRP A 138 7.08 -1.57 3.18
N ASN A 139 7.68 -2.68 2.75
CA ASN A 139 7.32 -3.44 1.55
C ASN A 139 6.90 -4.86 1.93
N CYS A 140 6.01 -5.47 1.15
CA CYS A 140 5.67 -6.89 1.22
C CYS A 140 5.41 -7.45 -0.18
N LYS A 141 5.44 -8.77 -0.34
CA LYS A 141 5.17 -9.45 -1.62
C LYS A 141 3.68 -9.79 -1.85
N THR A 142 2.81 -9.47 -0.89
CA THR A 142 1.38 -9.81 -0.96
C THR A 142 0.68 -9.08 -2.10
N GLU A 143 0.04 -9.85 -2.98
CA GLU A 143 -0.89 -9.35 -4.00
C GLU A 143 -2.03 -10.35 -4.21
N ILE A 144 -3.23 -9.86 -4.53
CA ILE A 144 -4.39 -10.70 -4.87
C ILE A 144 -4.94 -10.25 -6.22
N LYS A 145 -5.15 -11.20 -7.13
CA LYS A 145 -5.84 -10.97 -8.40
C LYS A 145 -7.30 -11.36 -8.26
N LEU A 146 -8.20 -10.52 -8.75
CA LEU A 146 -9.63 -10.78 -8.74
C LEU A 146 -10.33 -10.00 -9.85
N ASP A 147 -11.53 -10.47 -10.21
CA ASP A 147 -12.46 -9.71 -11.03
C ASP A 147 -13.43 -8.93 -10.14
N SER A 148 -13.60 -7.63 -10.43
CA SER A 148 -14.63 -6.83 -9.77
C SER A 148 -16.01 -7.41 -10.11
N ALA A 149 -16.98 -7.28 -9.21
CA ALA A 149 -18.35 -7.73 -9.46
C ALA A 149 -19.01 -6.98 -10.64
N PRO A 150 -20.16 -7.48 -11.13
CA PRO A 150 -21.01 -6.73 -12.03
C PRO A 150 -21.37 -5.34 -11.50
N GLN A 151 -21.94 -4.57 -12.39
CA GLN A 151 -22.27 -3.18 -12.16
C GLN A 151 -23.28 -3.01 -11.01
N GLY A 152 -22.92 -2.22 -9.99
CA GLY A 152 -23.75 -1.98 -8.81
C GLY A 152 -23.61 -3.06 -7.74
N GLU A 153 -22.81 -4.11 -7.98
CA GLU A 153 -22.55 -5.17 -7.03
C GLU A 153 -21.20 -4.99 -6.32
N THR A 154 -20.97 -5.79 -5.28
CA THR A 154 -19.69 -5.83 -4.55
C THR A 154 -19.13 -7.25 -4.61
N ALA A 155 -17.90 -7.38 -5.09
CA ALA A 155 -17.17 -8.64 -4.99
C ALA A 155 -16.58 -8.76 -3.58
N VAL A 156 -16.68 -9.94 -2.98
CA VAL A 156 -16.14 -10.22 -1.65
C VAL A 156 -14.96 -11.16 -1.82
N LEU A 157 -13.80 -10.81 -1.24
CA LEU A 157 -12.67 -11.73 -1.21
C LEU A 157 -13.07 -13.02 -0.48
N PRO A 158 -12.83 -14.21 -1.06
CA PRO A 158 -13.20 -15.47 -0.42
C PRO A 158 -12.38 -15.73 0.85
N GLU A 159 -11.15 -15.19 0.90
CA GLU A 159 -10.26 -15.27 2.05
C GLU A 159 -9.66 -13.90 2.39
N ALA A 160 -9.26 -13.74 3.64
CA ALA A 160 -8.53 -12.55 4.06
C ALA A 160 -7.17 -12.46 3.33
N MET A 161 -6.81 -11.25 2.93
CA MET A 161 -5.48 -10.95 2.44
C MET A 161 -4.48 -11.06 3.58
N LYS A 162 -3.58 -12.05 3.52
CA LYS A 162 -2.56 -12.28 4.54
C LYS A 162 -1.22 -11.69 4.09
N ILE A 163 -0.59 -10.93 4.98
CA ILE A 163 0.81 -10.50 4.81
C ILE A 163 1.69 -11.51 5.55
N PRO A 164 2.42 -12.39 4.85
CA PRO A 164 3.27 -13.39 5.50
C PRO A 164 4.49 -12.74 6.16
N GLN A 165 5.05 -11.71 5.52
CA GLN A 165 6.20 -10.95 6.00
C GLN A 165 6.16 -9.54 5.41
N ALA A 166 6.76 -8.58 6.12
CA ALA A 166 7.03 -7.25 5.61
C ALA A 166 8.42 -6.80 6.08
N PHE A 167 9.05 -5.96 5.26
CA PHE A 167 10.39 -5.44 5.50
C PHE A 167 10.38 -3.92 5.45
N ALA A 168 11.05 -3.29 6.41
CA ALA A 168 11.22 -1.85 6.45
C ALA A 168 11.90 -1.38 5.16
N LYS A 169 11.37 -0.30 4.58
CA LYS A 169 12.00 0.33 3.41
C LYS A 169 13.37 0.88 3.73
N ASP A 170 13.55 1.34 4.96
CA ASP A 170 14.84 1.75 5.49
C ASP A 170 15.55 0.55 6.13
N GLY A 171 16.77 0.28 5.66
CA GLY A 171 17.62 -0.81 6.17
C GLY A 171 17.14 -2.25 5.94
N GLY A 172 15.92 -2.47 5.46
CA GLY A 172 15.42 -3.81 5.12
C GLY A 172 15.09 -4.71 6.32
N SER A 173 14.99 -4.15 7.53
CA SER A 173 14.67 -4.93 8.73
C SER A 173 13.29 -5.58 8.67
N GLN A 174 13.12 -6.77 9.25
CA GLN A 174 11.80 -7.38 9.40
C GLN A 174 10.87 -6.48 10.25
N VAL A 175 9.65 -6.26 9.77
CA VAL A 175 8.61 -5.51 10.49
C VAL A 175 7.82 -6.47 11.39
N PHE A 176 7.55 -6.04 12.62
CA PHE A 176 6.79 -6.80 13.63
C PHE A 176 5.43 -6.18 13.96
N ASP A 177 5.19 -4.93 13.57
CA ASP A 177 3.87 -4.29 13.65
C ASP A 177 3.65 -3.45 12.38
N LEU A 178 2.71 -3.91 11.55
CA LEU A 178 2.43 -3.31 10.24
C LEU A 178 1.79 -1.92 10.33
N ALA A 179 1.05 -1.62 11.41
CA ALA A 179 0.35 -0.35 11.58
C ALA A 179 1.34 0.77 11.95
N SER A 180 2.24 0.49 12.89
CA SER A 180 3.28 1.43 13.32
C SER A 180 4.50 1.42 12.39
N GLY A 181 4.78 0.29 11.74
CA GLY A 181 6.04 0.02 11.04
C GLY A 181 7.19 -0.37 11.96
N LYS A 182 6.90 -0.79 13.21
CA LYS A 182 7.92 -1.20 14.19
C LYS A 182 8.71 -2.40 13.66
N ALA A 183 10.03 -2.28 13.61
CA ALA A 183 10.95 -3.27 13.03
C ALA A 183 11.90 -3.92 14.05
N TYR A 184 11.51 -3.95 15.33
CA TYR A 184 12.22 -4.66 16.40
C TYR A 184 11.22 -5.34 17.34
N PHE A 185 11.67 -6.32 18.11
CA PHE A 185 10.90 -6.88 19.22
C PHE A 185 11.77 -7.04 20.47
N THR A 186 11.13 -7.16 21.63
CA THR A 186 11.79 -7.41 22.91
C THR A 186 11.61 -8.88 23.25
N ASP A 187 12.70 -9.60 23.47
CA ASP A 187 12.65 -10.94 24.02
C ASP A 187 12.39 -10.85 25.53
N THR A 188 11.22 -11.31 25.95
CA THR A 188 10.78 -11.26 27.35
C THR A 188 11.61 -12.12 28.30
N ASP A 189 12.31 -13.13 27.79
CA ASP A 189 13.06 -14.06 28.63
C ASP A 189 14.40 -13.46 29.06
N THR A 190 15.04 -12.70 28.16
CA THR A 190 16.35 -12.08 28.38
C THR A 190 16.28 -10.58 28.64
N GLY A 191 15.19 -9.93 28.24
CA GLY A 191 15.05 -8.47 28.21
C GLY A 191 15.81 -7.79 27.07
N LEU A 192 16.40 -8.57 26.15
CA LEU A 192 17.13 -8.04 24.99
C LEU A 192 16.16 -7.58 23.90
N GLU A 193 16.54 -6.54 23.18
CA GLU A 193 15.86 -6.15 21.96
C GLU A 193 16.58 -6.71 20.74
N TRP A 194 15.79 -7.13 19.76
CA TRP A 194 16.26 -7.76 18.54
C TRP A 194 15.74 -7.02 17.31
N VAL A 195 16.64 -6.77 16.37
CA VAL A 195 16.33 -6.34 15.00
C VAL A 195 16.78 -7.44 14.05
N ILE A 196 15.91 -7.82 13.12
CA ILE A 196 16.20 -8.88 12.15
C ILE A 196 16.50 -8.20 10.82
N GLY A 197 17.62 -8.54 10.19
CA GLY A 197 18.03 -7.94 8.92
C GLY A 197 17.23 -8.41 7.71
N PRO A 198 17.63 -7.96 6.51
CA PRO A 198 17.03 -8.42 5.26
C PRO A 198 17.10 -9.94 5.16
N ASP A 199 16.04 -10.56 4.65
CA ASP A 199 15.99 -12.00 4.42
C ASP A 199 16.70 -12.37 3.12
N GLN A 200 18.03 -12.28 3.14
CA GLN A 200 18.93 -12.59 2.03
C GLN A 200 20.26 -13.11 2.57
N ASP A 201 20.95 -13.90 1.76
CA ASP A 201 22.30 -14.40 2.03
C ASP A 201 23.24 -13.21 2.27
N THR A 202 23.99 -13.29 3.37
CA THR A 202 24.75 -12.16 3.91
C THR A 202 26.05 -12.69 4.50
N ASN A 203 27.20 -12.20 4.02
CA ASN A 203 28.48 -12.54 4.65
C ASN A 203 28.74 -11.75 5.92
N TYR A 204 29.76 -12.14 6.68
CA TYR A 204 30.02 -11.54 7.99
C TYR A 204 30.34 -10.04 7.93
N ALA A 205 31.08 -9.59 6.91
CA ALA A 205 31.41 -8.17 6.74
C ALA A 205 30.16 -7.32 6.44
N GLN A 206 29.27 -7.83 5.59
CA GLN A 206 27.98 -7.21 5.31
C GLN A 206 27.10 -7.18 6.57
N ALA A 207 27.13 -8.26 7.36
CA ALA A 207 26.39 -8.35 8.62
C ALA A 207 26.84 -7.27 9.62
N GLU A 208 28.16 -7.15 9.87
CA GLU A 208 28.71 -6.13 10.75
C GLU A 208 28.38 -4.71 10.26
N GLN A 209 28.52 -4.47 8.97
CA GLN A 209 28.20 -3.17 8.36
C GLN A 209 26.72 -2.83 8.53
N TRP A 210 25.83 -3.79 8.29
CA TRP A 210 24.39 -3.60 8.41
C TRP A 210 23.99 -3.29 9.86
N VAL A 211 24.49 -4.06 10.83
CA VAL A 211 24.20 -3.84 12.24
C VAL A 211 24.69 -2.47 12.70
N ALA A 212 25.91 -2.08 12.33
CA ALA A 212 26.48 -0.79 12.70
C ALA A 212 25.71 0.40 12.07
N ALA A 213 25.22 0.22 10.84
CA ALA A 213 24.42 1.23 10.14
C ALA A 213 22.97 1.31 10.64
N CYS A 214 22.44 0.24 11.23
CA CYS A 214 21.03 0.13 11.59
C CYS A 214 20.59 1.26 12.54
N LYS A 215 19.61 2.06 12.11
CA LYS A 215 19.05 3.20 12.86
C LYS A 215 17.67 2.94 13.44
N VAL A 216 17.16 1.71 13.33
CA VAL A 216 15.88 1.31 13.92
C VAL A 216 15.86 1.73 15.38
N GLU A 217 14.88 2.56 15.76
CA GLU A 217 14.73 3.12 17.11
C GLU A 217 16.00 3.77 17.67
N GLY A 218 16.67 4.61 16.88
CA GLY A 218 17.86 5.35 17.32
C GLY A 218 19.17 4.54 17.28
N GLY A 219 19.14 3.28 16.83
CA GLY A 219 20.34 2.46 16.64
C GLY A 219 20.93 1.88 17.93
N GLY A 220 22.26 1.77 18.00
CA GLY A 220 22.93 1.12 19.14
C GLY A 220 22.88 -0.40 19.10
N TRP A 221 22.63 -0.95 17.91
CA TRP A 221 22.66 -2.39 17.66
C TRP A 221 24.09 -2.90 17.58
N ARG A 222 24.30 -4.14 18.01
CA ARG A 222 25.57 -4.86 17.87
C ARG A 222 25.32 -6.29 17.39
N MET A 223 26.39 -6.91 16.90
CA MET A 223 26.37 -8.33 16.60
C MET A 223 25.99 -9.10 17.88
N PRO A 224 25.15 -10.13 17.75
CA PRO A 224 24.79 -10.97 18.88
C PRO A 224 25.95 -11.90 19.22
N THR A 225 25.95 -12.37 20.47
CA THR A 225 26.79 -13.51 20.84
C THR A 225 26.06 -14.82 20.53
N ARG A 226 26.81 -15.92 20.38
CA ARG A 226 26.25 -17.28 20.26
C ARG A 226 25.32 -17.60 21.42
N ALA A 227 25.70 -17.22 22.63
CA ALA A 227 24.89 -17.43 23.83
C ALA A 227 23.53 -16.72 23.74
N GLU A 228 23.51 -15.49 23.20
CA GLU A 228 22.27 -14.74 22.97
C GLU A 228 21.42 -15.38 21.86
N LEU A 229 22.01 -15.77 20.73
CA LEU A 229 21.28 -16.44 19.65
C LEU A 229 20.65 -17.76 20.11
N LYS A 230 21.36 -18.51 20.95
CA LYS A 230 20.87 -19.76 21.55
C LYS A 230 19.58 -19.57 22.35
N THR A 231 19.36 -18.38 22.94
CA THR A 231 18.12 -18.09 23.67
C THR A 231 16.89 -18.02 22.75
N LEU A 232 17.10 -17.70 21.47
CA LEU A 232 16.05 -17.67 20.45
C LEU A 232 15.70 -19.06 19.92
N TYR A 233 16.57 -20.06 20.13
CA TYR A 233 16.37 -21.42 19.63
C TYR A 233 15.38 -22.22 20.49
N ARG A 234 14.41 -22.83 19.81
CA ARG A 234 13.40 -23.72 20.38
C ARG A 234 13.08 -24.83 19.38
N SER A 235 13.61 -26.04 19.64
CA SER A 235 13.37 -27.22 18.79
C SER A 235 11.86 -27.45 18.57
N GLY A 236 11.45 -27.59 17.31
CA GLY A 236 10.08 -27.84 16.90
C GLY A 236 9.16 -26.61 16.91
N VAL A 237 9.68 -25.41 17.20
CA VAL A 237 8.88 -24.16 17.22
C VAL A 237 9.07 -23.37 15.92
N GLY A 238 7.98 -23.09 15.22
CA GLY A 238 8.01 -22.37 13.95
C GLY A 238 8.69 -23.16 12.83
N GLU A 239 8.92 -22.53 11.68
CA GLU A 239 9.52 -23.20 10.51
C GLU A 239 11.04 -23.38 10.60
N ARG A 240 11.68 -22.64 11.53
CA ARG A 240 13.13 -22.56 11.68
C ARG A 240 13.60 -22.80 13.12
N ASN A 241 12.83 -23.46 13.97
CA ASN A 241 13.15 -23.63 15.41
C ASN A 241 13.50 -22.30 16.11
N MET A 242 12.92 -21.19 15.65
CA MET A 242 13.13 -19.85 16.19
C MET A 242 11.89 -19.42 16.98
N LYS A 243 12.11 -18.75 18.11
CA LYS A 243 11.04 -18.11 18.88
C LYS A 243 10.29 -17.10 17.98
N LYS A 244 8.96 -17.15 18.00
CA LYS A 244 8.13 -16.10 17.38
C LYS A 244 8.48 -14.74 18.00
N PRO A 245 8.43 -13.63 17.22
CA PRO A 245 7.88 -13.50 15.88
C PRO A 245 8.91 -13.59 14.72
N ILE A 246 10.09 -14.16 14.94
CA ILE A 246 11.15 -14.19 13.92
C ILE A 246 10.71 -15.02 12.70
N THR A 247 10.95 -14.52 11.49
CA THR A 247 10.69 -15.26 10.25
C THR A 247 11.74 -14.92 9.21
N THR A 248 12.54 -15.93 8.85
CA THR A 248 13.62 -15.84 7.87
C THR A 248 13.68 -17.15 7.08
N SER A 249 14.19 -17.08 5.85
CA SER A 249 14.43 -18.25 5.01
C SER A 249 15.71 -19.02 5.40
N GLY A 250 16.70 -18.34 5.98
CA GLY A 250 18.00 -18.92 6.32
C GLY A 250 17.99 -19.76 7.60
N TRP A 251 18.88 -20.76 7.70
CA TRP A 251 19.09 -21.53 8.94
C TRP A 251 20.22 -20.99 9.81
N TRP A 252 21.09 -20.13 9.28
CA TRP A 252 22.26 -19.63 9.97
C TRP A 252 22.15 -18.15 10.30
N VAL A 253 22.72 -17.77 11.43
CA VAL A 253 22.83 -16.37 11.85
C VAL A 253 24.23 -16.11 12.38
N TRP A 254 24.89 -15.10 11.82
CA TRP A 254 26.19 -14.63 12.28
C TRP A 254 26.16 -14.13 13.73
N ALA A 255 27.21 -14.45 14.48
CA ALA A 255 27.40 -14.12 15.88
C ALA A 255 28.67 -13.27 16.08
N GLU A 256 29.41 -13.46 17.18
CA GLU A 256 30.64 -12.73 17.47
C GLU A 256 31.83 -13.22 16.61
N PRO A 257 32.87 -12.38 16.38
CA PRO A 257 34.04 -12.82 15.64
C PRO A 257 34.78 -13.91 16.40
N LYS A 258 35.31 -14.89 15.66
CA LYS A 258 36.16 -15.95 16.23
C LYS A 258 37.63 -15.55 16.17
N ASP A 259 38.07 -15.10 14.99
CA ASP A 259 39.42 -14.58 14.72
C ASP A 259 39.37 -13.62 13.51
N SER A 260 40.52 -13.29 12.92
CA SER A 260 40.61 -12.33 11.81
C SER A 260 39.98 -12.80 10.50
N SER A 261 39.83 -14.11 10.31
CA SER A 261 39.32 -14.70 9.05
C SER A 261 38.01 -15.47 9.21
N SER A 262 37.61 -15.78 10.45
CA SER A 262 36.38 -16.52 10.74
C SER A 262 35.51 -15.82 11.77
N ALA A 263 34.23 -16.16 11.73
CA ALA A 263 33.23 -15.71 12.69
C ALA A 263 32.38 -16.89 13.16
N TRP A 264 31.83 -16.77 14.36
CA TRP A 264 30.84 -17.73 14.82
C TRP A 264 29.50 -17.48 14.16
N GLY A 265 28.73 -18.55 14.00
CA GLY A 265 27.33 -18.55 13.63
C GLY A 265 26.55 -19.52 14.51
N PHE A 266 25.23 -19.38 14.50
CA PHE A 266 24.32 -20.28 15.19
C PHE A 266 23.38 -20.96 14.19
N ASN A 267 23.40 -22.29 14.17
CA ASN A 267 22.52 -23.10 13.32
C ASN A 267 21.17 -23.30 14.00
N PHE A 268 20.12 -22.74 13.43
CA PHE A 268 18.77 -22.95 13.93
C PHE A 268 18.11 -24.25 13.43
N SER A 269 18.71 -25.01 12.52
CA SER A 269 18.18 -26.34 12.14
C SER A 269 18.33 -27.37 13.27
N ASN A 270 19.43 -27.29 14.03
CA ASN A 270 19.77 -28.28 15.06
C ASN A 270 20.28 -27.67 16.39
N GLY A 271 20.39 -26.34 16.48
CA GLY A 271 20.81 -25.64 17.69
C GLY A 271 22.33 -25.63 17.93
N ASN A 272 23.13 -25.89 16.90
CA ASN A 272 24.59 -25.98 17.00
C ASN A 272 25.27 -24.61 16.83
N GLU A 273 26.37 -24.45 17.56
CA GLU A 273 27.30 -23.32 17.40
C GLU A 273 28.44 -23.78 16.50
N VAL A 274 28.64 -23.11 15.36
CA VAL A 274 29.79 -23.39 14.46
C VAL A 274 30.45 -22.09 14.05
N TRP A 275 31.63 -22.18 13.44
CA TRP A 275 32.27 -21.05 12.80
C TRP A 275 32.43 -21.32 11.32
N ASP A 276 32.44 -20.26 10.53
CA ASP A 276 32.78 -20.31 9.11
C ASP A 276 33.70 -19.14 8.74
N TYR A 277 34.23 -19.18 7.53
CA TYR A 277 34.98 -18.07 6.96
C TYR A 277 34.09 -16.85 6.76
N ARG A 278 34.64 -15.67 7.01
CA ARG A 278 33.89 -14.40 6.99
C ARG A 278 33.37 -14.00 5.60
N ASP A 279 33.90 -14.60 4.55
CA ASP A 279 33.49 -14.40 3.16
C ASP A 279 32.36 -15.35 2.72
N ASP A 280 32.06 -16.39 3.51
CA ASP A 280 30.89 -17.23 3.27
C ASP A 280 29.60 -16.42 3.52
N SER A 281 28.54 -16.76 2.80
CA SER A 281 27.26 -16.07 2.86
C SER A 281 26.06 -16.99 2.71
N ASP A 282 26.27 -18.23 2.27
CA ASP A 282 25.20 -19.12 1.85
C ASP A 282 24.31 -19.49 3.05
N ASP A 283 23.03 -19.16 2.95
CA ASP A 283 22.03 -19.44 4.00
C ASP A 283 22.23 -18.66 5.32
N ASP A 284 23.24 -17.80 5.39
CA ASP A 284 23.53 -16.92 6.53
C ASP A 284 22.68 -15.66 6.55
N ARG A 285 22.27 -15.26 7.75
CA ARG A 285 21.44 -14.08 8.02
C ARG A 285 22.10 -13.21 9.07
N VAL A 286 21.66 -11.95 9.14
CA VAL A 286 22.16 -10.97 10.12
C VAL A 286 21.07 -10.53 11.07
N PHE A 287 21.30 -10.69 12.36
CA PHE A 287 20.49 -10.10 13.43
C PHE A 287 21.32 -9.05 14.17
N GLY A 288 20.66 -8.02 14.68
CA GLY A 288 21.23 -7.07 15.63
C GLY A 288 20.56 -7.22 16.99
N VAL A 289 21.36 -7.08 18.05
CA VAL A 289 20.86 -7.14 19.43
C VAL A 289 21.32 -5.92 20.21
N ARG A 290 20.53 -5.50 21.20
CA ARG A 290 20.95 -4.50 22.19
C ARG A 290 20.27 -4.74 23.53
N SER A 291 20.86 -4.18 24.59
CA SER A 291 20.20 -4.01 25.88
C SER A 291 19.75 -2.56 26.03
N ARG A 292 18.60 -2.33 26.65
CA ARG A 292 18.22 -0.98 27.10
C ARG A 292 18.57 -0.82 28.58
N PRO A 293 19.08 0.36 28.99
CA PRO A 293 19.12 0.70 30.41
C PRO A 293 17.71 0.56 31.00
N ARG A 294 17.60 -0.13 32.13
CA ARG A 294 16.36 -0.15 32.91
C ARG A 294 16.11 1.18 33.57
#